data_AF-A0A429AQI0-F1
#
_entry.id   AF-A0A429AQI0-F1
#
_cell.length_a   1.000
_cell.length_b   1.000
_cell.length_c   1.000
_cell.angle_alpha   90.00
_cell.angle_beta   90.00
_cell.angle_gamma   90.00
#
_symmetry.space_group_name_H-M   'P 1'
#
loop_
_entity.id
_entity.type
_entity.pdbx_description
1 polymer ?
#
loop_
_entity_poly.entity_id
_entity_poly.type
_entity_poly.pdbx_seq_one_letter_code
_entity_poly.pdbx_strand_id
1 'polypeptide(L)'
;MRAEAEQAAGLVEAAGRGDKDALTKLAAFKDRMTDPRFATALLEKLGPQALTTLPVHLSARVRKALDQSPEAARGMRAQNRELLSMLATALAHATTAKEGAPRLGTRFLDELNKRGREETEAPGMGGLTAPGYWALGQILGAGPQEPYSSWFMRTVGRDMIRWDRDYLKEHGVRFLPRDTDVYNLPAPADSQPFQDTDEIGAADPVGALLAAAARGREPAQALLADRDLLTYLMHDRRPQWAMGDHGESLGRAMEAAMSGQDDLSKTLAVMATQIYADDVRPHVSLDEDGKVAFADPSELDDLSGIRDNMGHILGDHADDIAAAFYKNAPRAADGELTSSNEGHYIARFGAADLDLVVLDLAADDGAYNNLLMGEIGHMRRDVDEAIMTGNETMLKNVVTNDARSLGHLMEARKQTLIARGQEADAADAKLMELVETGIGEIPIPGANLVGKVGIEAAKAAYENFVKDGYTSAGKWMLDQAGHGGGHTTRNVAEGAKNEEAIDELVRQMLESSAVAHEHYDHGKLDGRPFVVGDPPRIKPPASMNNDEYDAFLEWMERHTTIPSDFGDAQGMTRVGIGEFTNHMRKPEPPGARHE
;
A
#
# COMPACT_ATOMS: atom_id res chain seq x y z
N MET A 1 -6.06 -34.76 22.95
CA MET A 1 -5.66 -33.34 22.74
C MET A 1 -4.43 -32.92 23.55
N ARG A 2 -4.46 -32.72 24.88
CA ARG A 2 -3.23 -32.34 25.63
C ARG A 2 -2.09 -33.35 25.50
N ALA A 3 -2.40 -34.65 25.58
CA ALA A 3 -1.42 -35.72 25.37
C ALA A 3 -0.85 -35.75 23.93
N GLU A 4 -1.68 -35.47 22.93
CA GLU A 4 -1.24 -35.34 21.52
C GLU A 4 -0.31 -34.13 21.35
N ALA A 5 -0.66 -32.99 21.96
CA ALA A 5 0.16 -31.78 21.93
C ALA A 5 1.51 -31.99 22.65
N GLU A 6 1.52 -32.75 23.74
CA GLU A 6 2.75 -33.14 24.44
C GLU A 6 3.65 -34.04 23.59
N GLN A 7 3.07 -35.02 22.89
CA GLN A 7 3.79 -35.83 21.93
C GLN A 7 4.37 -34.98 20.80
N ALA A 8 3.57 -34.09 20.22
CA ALA A 8 4.01 -33.18 19.16
C ALA A 8 5.12 -32.23 19.63
N ALA A 9 5.05 -31.70 20.85
CA ALA A 9 6.10 -30.86 21.43
C ALA A 9 7.44 -31.61 21.50
N GLY A 10 7.43 -32.87 21.97
CA GLY A 10 8.63 -33.71 21.99
C GLY A 10 9.21 -33.97 20.59
N LEU A 11 8.33 -34.15 19.59
CA LEU A 11 8.74 -34.31 18.19
C LEU A 11 9.33 -33.03 17.60
N VAL A 12 8.75 -31.85 17.89
CA VAL A 12 9.29 -30.54 17.48
C VAL A 12 10.70 -30.34 18.02
N GLU A 13 10.92 -30.58 19.31
CA GLU A 13 12.25 -30.43 19.92
C GLU A 13 13.27 -31.42 19.33
N ALA A 14 12.86 -32.68 19.14
CA ALA A 14 13.71 -33.70 18.54
C ALA A 14 14.07 -33.35 17.08
N ALA A 15 13.10 -32.90 16.29
CA ALA A 15 13.31 -32.43 14.93
C ALA A 15 14.24 -31.21 14.89
N GLY A 16 14.09 -30.27 15.82
CA GLY A 16 14.99 -29.13 16.01
C GLY A 16 16.44 -29.55 16.25
N ARG A 17 16.65 -30.61 17.05
CA ARG A 17 17.98 -31.20 17.32
C ARG A 17 18.54 -32.07 16.18
N GLY A 18 17.78 -32.33 15.12
CA GLY A 18 18.24 -33.07 13.95
C GLY A 18 17.72 -34.48 13.77
N ASP A 19 16.72 -34.89 14.55
CA ASP A 19 16.04 -36.16 14.34
C ASP A 19 15.09 -36.09 13.12
N LYS A 20 15.50 -36.73 12.01
CA LYS A 20 14.72 -36.78 10.77
C LYS A 20 13.43 -37.61 10.91
N ASP A 21 13.46 -38.64 11.76
CA ASP A 21 12.28 -39.48 12.01
C ASP A 21 11.25 -38.71 12.83
N ALA A 22 11.71 -37.80 13.71
CA ALA A 22 10.81 -36.92 14.46
C ALA A 22 10.06 -35.95 13.55
N LEU A 23 10.71 -35.35 12.55
CA LEU A 23 10.04 -34.49 11.57
C LEU A 23 9.00 -35.28 10.76
N THR A 24 9.34 -36.48 10.32
CA THR A 24 8.41 -37.36 9.59
C THR A 24 7.18 -37.72 10.42
N LYS A 25 7.36 -38.02 11.71
CA LYS A 25 6.26 -38.29 12.65
C LYS A 25 5.44 -37.03 12.96
N LEU A 26 6.07 -35.85 12.95
CA LEU A 26 5.40 -34.58 13.21
C LEU A 26 4.40 -34.23 12.10
N ALA A 27 4.64 -34.67 10.86
CA ALA A 27 3.75 -34.43 9.72
C ALA A 27 2.30 -34.92 9.99
N ALA A 28 2.12 -35.97 10.80
CA ALA A 28 0.79 -36.46 11.21
C ALA A 28 -0.03 -35.45 12.04
N PHE A 29 0.62 -34.42 12.60
CA PHE A 29 0.00 -33.36 13.39
C PHE A 29 -0.20 -32.07 12.60
N LYS A 30 0.20 -32.00 11.32
CA LYS A 30 0.17 -30.77 10.51
C LYS A 30 -1.22 -30.11 10.51
N ASP A 31 -2.27 -30.89 10.22
CA ASP A 31 -3.64 -30.39 10.19
C ASP A 31 -4.18 -30.01 11.58
N ARG A 32 -3.54 -30.48 12.66
CA ARG A 32 -3.92 -30.14 14.03
C ARG A 32 -3.36 -28.78 14.45
N MET A 33 -2.35 -28.24 13.75
CA MET A 33 -1.76 -26.93 14.05
C MET A 33 -2.76 -25.78 13.88
N THR A 34 -3.84 -25.98 13.11
CA THR A 34 -4.92 -25.01 12.91
C THR A 34 -6.05 -25.12 13.94
N ASP A 35 -6.05 -26.16 14.79
CA ASP A 35 -7.00 -26.30 15.91
C ASP A 35 -6.51 -25.43 17.09
N PRO A 36 -7.20 -24.35 17.48
CA PRO A 36 -6.72 -23.43 18.51
C PRO A 36 -6.44 -24.10 19.86
N ARG A 37 -7.17 -25.19 20.20
CA ARG A 37 -6.93 -25.92 21.44
C ARG A 37 -5.67 -26.76 21.40
N PHE A 38 -5.41 -27.41 20.25
CA PHE A 38 -4.18 -28.16 20.05
C PHE A 38 -2.98 -27.20 19.97
N ALA A 39 -3.08 -26.14 19.17
CA ALA A 39 -2.05 -25.13 19.00
C ALA A 39 -1.67 -24.46 20.33
N THR A 40 -2.66 -24.04 21.13
CA THR A 40 -2.40 -23.46 22.46
C THR A 40 -1.72 -24.48 23.37
N ALA A 41 -2.21 -25.71 23.46
CA ALA A 41 -1.59 -26.74 24.31
C ALA A 41 -0.17 -27.10 23.87
N LEU A 42 0.09 -27.12 22.56
CA LEU A 42 1.42 -27.38 21.99
C LEU A 42 2.40 -26.29 22.41
N LEU A 43 2.04 -25.02 22.23
CA LEU A 43 2.89 -23.90 22.56
C LEU A 43 3.08 -23.73 24.07
N GLU A 44 2.05 -23.96 24.88
CA GLU A 44 2.18 -24.02 26.34
C GLU A 44 3.18 -25.10 26.79
N LYS A 45 3.19 -26.25 26.10
CA LYS A 45 4.12 -27.33 26.40
C LYS A 45 5.54 -27.03 25.96
N LEU A 46 5.72 -26.46 24.76
CA LEU A 46 7.03 -26.03 24.25
C LEU A 46 7.62 -24.89 25.07
N GLY A 47 6.78 -23.96 25.51
CA GLY A 47 7.17 -22.76 26.23
C GLY A 47 7.78 -21.68 25.33
N PRO A 48 7.88 -20.42 25.82
CA PRO A 48 8.44 -19.30 25.04
C PRO A 48 9.91 -19.50 24.65
N GLN A 49 10.69 -20.17 25.51
CA GLN A 49 12.11 -20.43 25.27
C GLN A 49 12.34 -21.30 24.02
N ALA A 50 11.48 -22.28 23.74
CA ALA A 50 11.63 -23.10 22.55
C ALA A 50 11.46 -22.27 21.27
N LEU A 51 10.55 -21.29 21.27
CA LEU A 51 10.30 -20.41 20.11
C LEU A 51 11.49 -19.50 19.78
N THR A 52 12.33 -19.15 20.76
CA THR A 52 13.50 -18.29 20.55
C THR A 52 14.81 -19.07 20.40
N THR A 53 14.84 -20.37 20.72
CA THR A 53 16.07 -21.18 20.66
C THR A 53 16.07 -22.18 19.50
N LEU A 54 14.91 -22.75 19.13
CA LEU A 54 14.84 -23.74 18.06
C LEU A 54 15.37 -23.21 16.73
N PRO A 55 15.00 -22.00 16.24
CA PRO A 55 15.53 -21.49 14.99
C PRO A 55 17.06 -21.31 15.01
N VAL A 56 17.64 -20.93 16.15
CA VAL A 56 19.11 -20.84 16.32
C VAL A 56 19.77 -22.22 16.16
N HIS A 57 19.16 -23.26 16.71
CA HIS A 57 19.65 -24.64 16.54
C HIS A 57 19.56 -25.11 15.08
N LEU A 58 18.47 -24.75 14.39
CA LEU A 58 18.29 -25.04 12.97
C LEU A 58 19.34 -24.32 12.11
N SER A 59 19.63 -23.05 12.41
CA SER A 59 20.69 -22.28 11.74
C SER A 59 22.07 -22.87 11.94
N ALA A 60 22.41 -23.32 13.15
CA ALA A 60 23.67 -23.99 13.42
C ALA A 60 23.84 -25.26 12.58
N ARG A 61 22.75 -25.99 12.32
CA ARG A 61 22.75 -27.16 11.43
C ARG A 61 22.90 -26.80 9.96
N VAL A 62 22.21 -25.75 9.51
CA VAL A 62 22.39 -25.22 8.14
C VAL A 62 23.84 -24.85 7.91
N ARG A 63 24.48 -24.17 8.87
CA ARG A 63 25.89 -23.83 8.75
C ARG A 63 26.80 -25.06 8.64
N LYS A 64 26.62 -26.06 9.50
CA LYS A 64 27.36 -27.33 9.38
C LYS A 64 27.12 -28.04 8.04
N ALA A 65 25.95 -27.85 7.43
CA ALA A 65 25.64 -28.38 6.12
C ALA A 65 26.30 -27.55 4.99
N LEU A 66 26.40 -26.22 5.13
CA LEU A 66 27.14 -25.35 4.21
C LEU A 66 28.63 -25.73 4.16
N ASP A 67 29.21 -26.11 5.32
CA ASP A 67 30.60 -26.61 5.38
C ASP A 67 30.80 -27.93 4.60
N GLN A 68 29.71 -28.67 4.31
CA GLN A 68 29.74 -29.90 3.52
C GLN A 68 29.50 -29.62 2.03
N SER A 69 28.35 -29.02 1.69
CA SER A 69 28.03 -28.54 0.34
C SER A 69 26.80 -27.62 0.33
N PRO A 70 26.66 -26.73 -0.68
CA PRO A 70 25.45 -25.93 -0.86
C PRO A 70 24.16 -26.78 -1.00
N GLU A 71 24.21 -27.93 -1.65
CA GLU A 71 23.07 -28.84 -1.82
C GLU A 71 22.62 -29.46 -0.49
N ALA A 72 23.58 -29.80 0.38
CA ALA A 72 23.27 -30.29 1.71
C ALA A 72 22.54 -29.22 2.54
N ALA A 73 22.98 -27.97 2.45
CA ALA A 73 22.32 -26.84 3.09
C ALA A 73 20.90 -26.59 2.54
N ARG A 74 20.71 -26.63 1.22
CA ARG A 74 19.36 -26.51 0.60
C ARG A 74 18.40 -27.60 1.09
N GLY A 75 18.85 -28.86 1.12
CA GLY A 75 18.04 -29.96 1.64
C GLY A 75 17.66 -29.78 3.12
N MET A 76 18.59 -29.25 3.93
CA MET A 76 18.35 -28.92 5.34
C MET A 76 17.32 -27.79 5.50
N ARG A 77 17.45 -26.72 4.71
CA ARG A 77 16.54 -25.57 4.74
C ARG A 77 15.11 -25.94 4.36
N ALA A 78 14.94 -26.81 3.37
CA ALA A 78 13.61 -27.32 3.02
C ALA A 78 12.92 -28.05 4.19
N GLN A 79 13.66 -28.88 4.92
CA GLN A 79 13.15 -29.57 6.12
C GLN A 79 12.83 -28.60 7.26
N ASN A 80 13.73 -27.64 7.49
CA ASN A 80 13.54 -26.62 8.51
C ASN A 80 12.34 -25.72 8.22
N ARG A 81 12.10 -25.38 6.94
CA ARG A 81 10.92 -24.61 6.51
C ARG A 81 9.62 -25.30 6.92
N GLU A 82 9.54 -26.62 6.76
CA GLU A 82 8.35 -27.38 7.15
C GLU A 82 8.08 -27.29 8.66
N LEU A 83 9.11 -27.46 9.49
CA LEU A 83 9.00 -27.33 10.94
C LEU A 83 8.60 -25.90 11.36
N LEU A 84 9.27 -24.89 10.81
CA LEU A 84 9.01 -23.48 11.11
C LEU A 84 7.59 -23.08 10.68
N SER A 85 7.09 -23.58 9.54
CA SER A 85 5.73 -23.33 9.06
C SER A 85 4.66 -23.93 9.99
N MET A 86 4.90 -25.13 10.53
CA MET A 86 4.01 -25.72 11.54
C MET A 86 3.98 -24.88 12.83
N LEU A 87 5.14 -24.40 13.30
CA LEU A 87 5.22 -23.52 14.47
C LEU A 87 4.54 -22.18 14.23
N ALA A 88 4.74 -21.59 13.05
CA ALA A 88 4.11 -20.34 12.66
C ALA A 88 2.58 -20.47 12.65
N THR A 89 2.08 -21.57 12.08
CA THR A 89 0.65 -21.90 12.04
C THR A 89 0.09 -22.05 13.45
N ALA A 90 0.74 -22.84 14.30
CA ALA A 90 0.31 -23.00 15.69
C ALA A 90 0.32 -21.65 16.43
N LEU A 91 1.34 -20.81 16.24
CA LEU A 91 1.45 -19.50 16.90
C LEU A 91 0.34 -18.53 16.46
N ALA A 92 -0.01 -18.49 15.18
CA ALA A 92 -1.12 -17.68 14.69
C ALA A 92 -2.46 -18.12 15.31
N HIS A 93 -2.78 -19.42 15.30
CA HIS A 93 -4.03 -19.93 15.86
C HIS A 93 -4.10 -19.86 17.39
N ALA A 94 -2.99 -20.03 18.10
CA ALA A 94 -2.95 -19.98 19.56
C ALA A 94 -3.02 -18.55 20.14
N THR A 95 -2.76 -17.52 19.33
CA THR A 95 -2.87 -16.12 19.78
C THR A 95 -4.20 -15.49 19.36
N THR A 96 -4.91 -16.09 18.41
CA THR A 96 -6.20 -15.60 17.90
C THR A 96 -7.32 -15.85 18.91
N ALA A 97 -8.06 -14.79 19.27
CA ALA A 97 -9.24 -14.92 20.12
C ALA A 97 -10.43 -15.42 19.29
N LYS A 98 -10.80 -16.69 19.45
CA LYS A 98 -12.08 -17.25 18.96
C LYS A 98 -12.98 -17.54 20.15
N GLU A 99 -14.27 -17.28 20.03
CA GLU A 99 -15.24 -17.50 21.11
C GLU A 99 -15.18 -18.96 21.61
N GLY A 100 -14.99 -19.14 22.93
CA GLY A 100 -14.89 -20.47 23.55
C GLY A 100 -13.59 -21.25 23.24
N ALA A 101 -12.62 -20.66 22.53
CA ALA A 101 -11.32 -21.27 22.28
C ALA A 101 -10.26 -20.77 23.30
N PRO A 102 -9.37 -21.64 23.80
CA PRO A 102 -8.23 -21.22 24.59
C PRO A 102 -7.26 -20.44 23.70
N ARG A 103 -6.50 -19.54 24.33
CA ARG A 103 -5.40 -18.79 23.71
C ARG A 103 -4.25 -18.68 24.69
N LEU A 104 -3.05 -18.42 24.19
CA LEU A 104 -1.91 -18.09 25.02
C LEU A 104 -2.23 -16.89 25.93
N GLY A 105 -1.84 -16.98 27.20
CA GLY A 105 -2.07 -15.92 28.18
C GLY A 105 -0.97 -14.86 28.21
N THR A 106 -1.25 -13.72 28.85
CA THR A 106 -0.30 -12.60 28.99
C THR A 106 1.07 -13.04 29.51
N ARG A 107 1.10 -13.90 30.54
CA ARG A 107 2.35 -14.44 31.08
C ARG A 107 3.23 -15.13 30.03
N PHE A 108 2.62 -15.83 29.08
CA PHE A 108 3.39 -16.49 28.01
C PHE A 108 4.02 -15.44 27.08
N LEU A 109 3.28 -14.41 26.69
CA LEU A 109 3.80 -13.35 25.82
C LEU A 109 4.85 -12.47 26.53
N ASP A 110 4.66 -12.18 27.83
CA ASP A 110 5.65 -11.41 28.60
C ASP A 110 6.99 -12.15 28.70
N GLU A 111 6.94 -13.46 28.96
CA GLU A 111 8.14 -14.29 28.95
C GLU A 111 8.71 -14.43 27.53
N LEU A 112 7.87 -14.50 26.49
CA LEU A 112 8.34 -14.47 25.10
C LEU A 112 9.09 -13.18 24.78
N ASN A 113 8.61 -12.02 25.25
CA ASN A 113 9.32 -10.75 25.07
C ASN A 113 10.67 -10.75 25.77
N LYS A 114 10.69 -11.20 27.03
CA LYS A 114 11.94 -11.35 27.78
C LYS A 114 12.94 -12.24 27.03
N ARG A 115 12.51 -13.42 26.56
CA ARG A 115 13.34 -14.35 25.80
C ARG A 115 13.72 -13.83 24.42
N GLY A 116 12.89 -12.99 23.80
CA GLY A 116 13.17 -12.34 22.53
C GLY A 116 14.37 -11.40 22.62
N ARG A 117 14.50 -10.68 23.74
CA ARG A 117 15.61 -9.74 23.98
C ARG A 117 16.92 -10.43 24.40
N GLU A 118 16.87 -11.69 24.82
CA GLU A 118 18.04 -12.46 25.26
C GLU A 118 18.82 -13.05 24.08
N GLU A 119 20.15 -13.12 24.20
CA GLU A 119 20.99 -13.86 23.26
C GLU A 119 20.96 -15.37 23.56
N THR A 120 20.95 -16.18 22.49
CA THR A 120 21.05 -17.63 22.55
C THR A 120 22.30 -18.09 21.82
N GLU A 121 23.13 -18.90 22.49
CA GLU A 121 24.30 -19.55 21.88
C GLU A 121 23.90 -20.62 20.86
N ALA A 122 24.57 -20.62 19.72
CA ALA A 122 24.39 -21.63 18.69
C ALA A 122 25.17 -22.92 19.01
N PRO A 123 24.51 -24.09 19.04
CA PRO A 123 25.14 -25.34 19.47
C PRO A 123 26.35 -25.76 18.63
N GLY A 124 27.51 -25.80 19.27
CA GLY A 124 28.76 -26.25 18.66
C GLY A 124 29.35 -25.26 17.66
N MET A 125 29.05 -23.96 17.82
CA MET A 125 29.50 -22.88 16.90
C MET A 125 30.47 -21.89 17.57
N GLY A 126 31.21 -22.31 18.61
CA GLY A 126 32.34 -21.54 19.14
C GLY A 126 32.00 -20.16 19.69
N GLY A 127 30.82 -19.99 20.32
CA GLY A 127 30.41 -18.72 20.93
C GLY A 127 29.58 -17.81 20.03
N LEU A 128 29.22 -18.24 18.82
CA LEU A 128 28.23 -17.51 18.01
C LEU A 128 26.88 -17.48 18.73
N THR A 129 26.31 -16.29 18.87
CA THR A 129 25.00 -16.06 19.47
C THR A 129 24.02 -15.45 18.46
N ALA A 130 22.72 -15.57 18.73
CA ALA A 130 21.69 -14.81 18.07
C ALA A 130 20.66 -14.30 19.09
N PRO A 131 20.15 -13.07 18.94
CA PRO A 131 19.01 -12.59 19.72
C PRO A 131 17.76 -13.46 19.50
N GLY A 132 16.98 -13.68 20.55
CA GLY A 132 15.74 -14.45 20.48
C GLY A 132 14.72 -13.87 19.49
N TYR A 133 14.68 -12.55 19.31
CA TYR A 133 13.81 -11.90 18.33
C TYR A 133 14.24 -12.18 16.88
N TRP A 134 15.54 -12.36 16.65
CA TRP A 134 16.01 -12.82 15.36
C TRP A 134 15.49 -14.22 15.06
N ALA A 135 15.53 -15.12 16.05
CA ALA A 135 15.00 -16.46 15.94
C ALA A 135 13.48 -16.47 15.74
N LEU A 136 12.75 -15.67 16.53
CA LEU A 136 11.30 -15.53 16.36
C LEU A 136 10.94 -15.03 14.96
N GLY A 137 11.71 -14.09 14.40
CA GLY A 137 11.58 -13.64 13.01
C GLY A 137 11.60 -14.78 11.99
N GLN A 138 12.35 -15.87 12.24
CA GLN A 138 12.36 -17.05 11.36
C GLN A 138 11.06 -17.86 11.40
N ILE A 139 10.40 -17.89 12.56
CA ILE A 139 9.07 -18.49 12.68
C ILE A 139 8.05 -17.59 11.98
N LEU A 140 8.12 -16.27 12.19
CA LEU A 140 7.22 -15.32 11.54
C LEU A 140 7.34 -15.35 10.02
N GLY A 141 8.58 -15.36 9.50
CA GLY A 141 8.89 -15.43 8.07
C GLY A 141 8.49 -16.74 7.40
N ALA A 142 8.25 -17.83 8.16
CA ALA A 142 7.68 -19.05 7.61
C ALA A 142 6.19 -18.89 7.21
N GLY A 143 5.55 -17.79 7.63
CA GLY A 143 4.36 -17.24 6.98
C GLY A 143 3.12 -18.14 6.99
N PRO A 144 2.39 -18.24 8.12
CA PRO A 144 1.19 -19.06 8.20
C PRO A 144 0.05 -18.46 7.37
N GLN A 145 -0.77 -19.29 6.73
CA GLN A 145 -1.87 -18.80 5.88
C GLN A 145 -2.79 -17.83 6.64
N GLU A 146 -3.11 -18.13 7.90
CA GLU A 146 -3.86 -17.21 8.76
C GLU A 146 -2.98 -16.12 9.38
N PRO A 147 -3.50 -14.88 9.48
CA PRO A 147 -2.78 -13.79 10.12
C PRO A 147 -2.63 -14.02 11.63
N TYR A 148 -1.55 -13.47 12.20
CA TYR A 148 -1.40 -13.39 13.66
C TYR A 148 -2.43 -12.43 14.26
N SER A 149 -2.76 -12.60 15.54
CA SER A 149 -3.70 -11.71 16.21
C SER A 149 -3.14 -10.29 16.41
N SER A 150 -4.01 -9.29 16.39
CA SER A 150 -3.69 -7.91 16.78
C SER A 150 -3.07 -7.81 18.18
N TRP A 151 -3.46 -8.70 19.10
CA TRP A 151 -2.88 -8.74 20.45
C TRP A 151 -1.42 -9.18 20.42
N PHE A 152 -1.08 -10.22 19.66
CA PHE A 152 0.30 -10.65 19.47
C PHE A 152 1.14 -9.56 18.81
N MET A 153 0.63 -8.91 17.75
CA MET A 153 1.34 -7.82 17.07
C MET A 153 1.59 -6.62 17.98
N ARG A 154 0.60 -6.23 18.78
CA ARG A 154 0.73 -5.12 19.74
C ARG A 154 1.68 -5.43 20.91
N THR A 155 1.73 -6.68 21.37
CA THR A 155 2.54 -7.06 22.55
C THR A 155 3.95 -7.50 22.18
N VAL A 156 4.08 -8.45 21.26
CA VAL A 156 5.38 -9.04 20.89
C VAL A 156 5.97 -8.31 19.70
N GLY A 157 5.17 -8.02 18.66
CA GLY A 157 5.62 -7.32 17.46
C GLY A 157 6.18 -5.92 17.77
N ARG A 158 5.45 -5.10 18.54
CA ARG A 158 5.96 -3.78 18.95
C ARG A 158 7.19 -3.86 19.85
N ASP A 159 7.30 -4.87 20.73
CA ASP A 159 8.49 -5.02 21.57
C ASP A 159 9.73 -5.41 20.77
N MET A 160 9.52 -6.22 19.73
CA MET A 160 10.54 -6.59 18.76
C MET A 160 11.06 -5.38 17.95
N ILE A 161 10.17 -4.49 17.50
CA ILE A 161 10.58 -3.22 16.84
C ILE A 161 11.34 -2.33 17.83
N ARG A 162 10.87 -2.21 19.08
CA ARG A 162 11.58 -1.43 20.12
C ARG A 162 12.98 -1.98 20.37
N TRP A 163 13.12 -3.30 20.46
CA TRP A 163 14.42 -3.94 20.61
C TRP A 163 15.34 -3.64 19.42
N ASP A 164 14.84 -3.73 18.18
CA ASP A 164 15.61 -3.42 16.97
C ASP A 164 16.09 -1.96 16.98
N ARG A 165 15.21 -1.02 17.34
CA ARG A 165 15.56 0.39 17.53
C ARG A 165 16.64 0.59 18.57
N ASP A 166 16.46 0.00 19.76
CA ASP A 166 17.41 0.14 20.85
C ASP A 166 18.78 -0.46 20.45
N TYR A 167 18.78 -1.58 19.71
CA TYR A 167 19.99 -2.21 19.18
C TYR A 167 20.72 -1.33 18.16
N LEU A 168 20.02 -0.84 17.13
CA LEU A 168 20.61 0.02 16.09
C LEU A 168 21.09 1.36 16.65
N LYS A 169 20.40 1.91 17.66
CA LYS A 169 20.87 3.12 18.35
C LYS A 169 22.23 2.91 19.03
N GLU A 170 22.49 1.72 19.57
CA GLU A 170 23.75 1.39 20.24
C GLU A 170 24.85 0.95 19.25
N HIS A 171 24.48 0.27 18.16
CA HIS A 171 25.42 -0.42 17.27
C HIS A 171 25.52 0.16 15.84
N GLY A 172 24.65 1.11 15.46
CA GLY A 172 24.55 1.69 14.13
C GLY A 172 23.70 0.84 13.19
N VAL A 173 24.32 -0.08 12.47
CA VAL A 173 23.65 -1.00 11.53
C VAL A 173 23.86 -2.45 11.95
N ARG A 174 22.89 -3.31 11.64
CA ARG A 174 23.01 -4.74 11.83
C ARG A 174 23.36 -5.42 10.51
N PHE A 175 24.47 -6.14 10.49
CA PHE A 175 24.79 -7.02 9.36
C PHE A 175 23.67 -8.06 9.20
N LEU A 176 23.05 -8.10 8.01
CA LEU A 176 22.14 -9.15 7.63
C LEU A 176 22.97 -10.41 7.29
N PRO A 177 22.80 -11.53 8.01
CA PRO A 177 23.64 -12.71 7.83
C PRO A 177 23.61 -13.22 6.38
N ARG A 178 24.78 -13.40 5.76
CA ARG A 178 24.89 -14.05 4.44
C ARG A 178 25.46 -15.45 4.59
N ASP A 179 25.16 -16.32 3.62
CA ASP A 179 25.70 -17.70 3.60
C ASP A 179 27.24 -17.74 3.56
N THR A 180 27.87 -16.69 3.05
CA THR A 180 29.33 -16.51 2.99
C THR A 180 29.95 -16.09 4.33
N ASP A 181 29.15 -15.65 5.29
CA ASP A 181 29.67 -14.98 6.49
C ASP A 181 30.08 -16.00 7.55
N VAL A 182 31.39 -16.26 7.65
CA VAL A 182 31.91 -17.23 8.62
C VAL A 182 31.63 -16.83 10.08
N TYR A 183 31.32 -15.56 10.34
CA TYR A 183 31.07 -15.03 11.68
C TYR A 183 29.59 -14.86 12.03
N ASN A 184 28.67 -15.28 11.16
CA ASN A 184 27.22 -15.17 11.40
C ASN A 184 26.51 -16.52 11.29
N LEU A 185 25.31 -16.58 11.88
CA LEU A 185 24.40 -17.71 11.71
C LEU A 185 23.53 -17.50 10.47
N PRO A 186 23.54 -18.44 9.50
CA PRO A 186 22.69 -18.34 8.32
C PRO A 186 21.22 -18.52 8.69
N ALA A 187 20.31 -18.05 7.83
CA ALA A 187 18.89 -18.34 7.99
C ALA A 187 18.63 -19.87 8.01
N PRO A 188 17.76 -20.36 8.92
CA PRO A 188 17.45 -21.77 9.08
C PRO A 188 16.62 -22.34 7.92
N ALA A 189 15.87 -21.52 7.20
CA ALA A 189 15.18 -21.85 5.95
C ALA A 189 15.68 -20.91 4.85
N ASP A 190 15.41 -21.21 3.56
CA ASP A 190 15.59 -20.16 2.54
C ASP A 190 14.43 -19.17 2.77
N SER A 191 14.70 -18.16 3.60
CA SER A 191 14.00 -16.90 3.48
C SER A 191 14.63 -16.21 2.29
N GLN A 192 13.85 -15.99 1.25
CA GLN A 192 14.01 -14.80 0.43
C GLN A 192 13.02 -13.80 1.01
N PRO A 193 13.38 -12.99 2.04
CA PRO A 193 12.53 -11.88 2.42
C PRO A 193 12.54 -10.81 1.33
N PHE A 194 13.61 -10.77 0.52
CA PHE A 194 13.96 -9.73 -0.42
C PHE A 194 13.70 -10.25 -1.84
N GLN A 195 12.77 -9.64 -2.57
CA GLN A 195 12.61 -9.90 -3.99
C GLN A 195 13.90 -9.47 -4.72
N ASP A 196 14.26 -10.16 -5.80
CA ASP A 196 15.41 -9.86 -6.66
C ASP A 196 16.83 -10.03 -6.07
N THR A 197 16.97 -10.63 -4.88
CA THR A 197 18.29 -11.07 -4.40
C THR A 197 18.52 -12.56 -4.67
N ASP A 198 19.55 -12.88 -5.47
CA ASP A 198 20.06 -14.26 -5.62
C ASP A 198 20.73 -14.78 -4.33
N GLU A 199 20.91 -13.91 -3.33
CA GLU A 199 21.54 -14.22 -2.06
C GLU A 199 20.58 -14.93 -1.09
N ILE A 200 20.66 -16.26 -1.08
CA ILE A 200 20.02 -17.09 -0.06
C ILE A 200 20.65 -16.78 1.31
N GLY A 201 19.82 -16.60 2.35
CA GLY A 201 20.26 -16.68 3.75
C GLY A 201 20.14 -15.39 4.56
N ALA A 202 19.77 -14.27 3.96
CA ALA A 202 19.55 -13.03 4.67
C ALA A 202 18.21 -13.03 5.42
N ALA A 203 18.26 -12.58 6.68
CA ALA A 203 17.16 -12.67 7.63
C ALA A 203 17.02 -11.35 8.38
N ASP A 204 16.13 -10.48 7.90
CA ASP A 204 15.65 -9.33 8.66
C ASP A 204 14.43 -9.75 9.48
N PRO A 205 14.55 -9.82 10.82
CA PRO A 205 13.45 -10.29 11.65
C PRO A 205 12.32 -9.24 11.72
N VAL A 206 12.61 -7.94 11.58
CA VAL A 206 11.58 -6.89 11.50
C VAL A 206 10.86 -6.94 10.15
N GLY A 207 11.60 -7.14 9.06
CA GLY A 207 11.00 -7.38 7.74
C GLY A 207 10.06 -8.60 7.74
N ALA A 208 10.47 -9.71 8.37
CA ALA A 208 9.63 -10.89 8.53
C ALA A 208 8.37 -10.63 9.40
N LEU A 209 8.49 -9.81 10.44
CA LEU A 209 7.36 -9.39 11.27
C LEU A 209 6.36 -8.54 10.47
N LEU A 210 6.84 -7.60 9.66
CA LEU A 210 6.00 -6.73 8.82
C LEU A 210 5.30 -7.53 7.72
N ALA A 211 6.02 -8.44 7.04
CA ALA A 211 5.43 -9.36 6.07
C ALA A 211 4.36 -10.28 6.70
N ALA A 212 4.55 -10.68 7.95
CA ALA A 212 3.54 -11.42 8.70
C ALA A 212 2.33 -10.56 9.08
N ALA A 213 2.53 -9.28 9.41
CA ALA A 213 1.47 -8.33 9.73
C ALA A 213 0.64 -7.94 8.51
N ALA A 214 1.28 -7.79 7.34
CA ALA A 214 0.64 -7.44 6.07
C ALA A 214 -0.46 -8.42 5.60
N ARG A 215 -0.57 -9.61 6.21
CA ARG A 215 -1.61 -10.60 5.90
C ARG A 215 -3.01 -10.21 6.40
N GLY A 216 -3.14 -9.12 7.16
CA GLY A 216 -4.43 -8.61 7.58
C GLY A 216 -4.36 -7.18 8.10
N ARG A 217 -5.44 -6.43 7.91
CA ARG A 217 -5.53 -5.03 8.34
C ARG A 217 -5.41 -4.87 9.85
N GLU A 218 -6.21 -5.60 10.63
CA GLU A 218 -6.22 -5.46 12.09
C GLU A 218 -4.86 -5.79 12.76
N PRO A 219 -4.09 -6.82 12.34
CA PRO A 219 -2.74 -7.01 12.86
C PRO A 219 -1.75 -5.96 12.38
N ALA A 220 -1.82 -5.51 11.13
CA ALA A 220 -0.96 -4.45 10.61
C ALA A 220 -1.20 -3.11 11.34
N GLN A 221 -2.45 -2.70 11.50
CA GLN A 221 -2.83 -1.53 12.33
C GLN A 221 -2.35 -1.68 13.77
N ALA A 222 -2.53 -2.87 14.37
CA ALA A 222 -2.06 -3.11 15.73
C ALA A 222 -0.53 -3.02 15.85
N LEU A 223 0.22 -3.36 14.82
CA LEU A 223 1.66 -3.20 14.78
C LEU A 223 2.08 -1.72 14.62
N LEU A 224 1.48 -1.02 13.64
CA LEU A 224 1.92 0.30 13.17
C LEU A 224 1.28 1.50 13.89
N ALA A 225 0.24 1.32 14.70
CA ALA A 225 -0.42 2.40 15.44
C ALA A 225 0.35 2.95 16.65
N ASP A 226 1.67 3.00 16.58
CA ASP A 226 2.55 3.66 17.55
C ASP A 226 3.45 4.62 16.76
N ARG A 227 3.20 5.92 16.87
CA ARG A 227 3.87 6.94 16.04
C ARG A 227 5.38 6.84 16.15
N ASP A 228 5.91 6.70 17.36
CA ASP A 228 7.36 6.62 17.60
C ASP A 228 7.98 5.40 16.89
N LEU A 229 7.26 4.27 16.84
CA LEU A 229 7.73 3.08 16.14
C LEU A 229 7.60 3.21 14.64
N LEU A 230 6.53 3.83 14.14
CA LEU A 230 6.37 4.10 12.71
C LEU A 230 7.44 5.08 12.22
N THR A 231 7.72 6.15 12.98
CA THR A 231 8.84 7.08 12.71
C THR A 231 10.16 6.32 12.66
N TYR A 232 10.44 5.47 13.64
CA TYR A 232 11.65 4.65 13.60
C TYR A 232 11.73 3.78 12.33
N LEU A 233 10.64 3.13 11.94
CA LEU A 233 10.61 2.27 10.75
C LEU A 233 10.79 3.04 9.44
N MET A 234 10.22 4.24 9.32
CA MET A 234 10.25 5.05 8.09
C MET A 234 11.47 5.99 7.99
N HIS A 235 12.03 6.42 9.12
CA HIS A 235 13.14 7.38 9.17
C HIS A 235 14.44 6.73 9.64
N ASP A 236 14.51 6.38 10.93
CA ASP A 236 15.75 5.95 11.58
C ASP A 236 16.31 4.62 11.01
N ARG A 237 15.42 3.74 10.54
CA ARG A 237 15.77 2.40 10.05
C ARG A 237 16.18 2.37 8.57
N ARG A 238 16.13 3.49 7.84
CA ARG A 238 16.49 3.58 6.41
C ARG A 238 17.82 2.90 6.04
N PRO A 239 18.94 3.09 6.77
CA PRO A 239 20.20 2.42 6.42
C PRO A 239 20.11 0.89 6.53
N GLN A 240 19.24 0.37 7.40
CA GLN A 240 19.01 -1.07 7.53
C GLN A 240 18.15 -1.60 6.37
N TRP A 241 17.19 -0.82 5.90
CA TRP A 241 16.37 -1.15 4.73
C TRP A 241 17.19 -1.21 3.44
N ALA A 242 18.13 -0.29 3.26
CA ALA A 242 19.05 -0.26 2.13
C ALA A 242 19.93 -1.51 2.00
N MET A 243 20.10 -2.28 3.08
CA MET A 243 20.80 -3.56 3.06
C MET A 243 19.91 -4.75 2.64
N GLY A 244 18.59 -4.55 2.54
CA GLY A 244 17.56 -5.58 2.36
C GLY A 244 16.59 -5.29 1.21
N ASP A 245 15.28 -5.23 1.49
CA ASP A 245 14.19 -5.00 0.51
C ASP A 245 13.91 -3.52 0.26
N HIS A 246 14.78 -2.61 0.72
CA HIS A 246 14.52 -1.17 0.69
C HIS A 246 13.16 -0.82 1.33
N GLY A 247 12.68 -1.63 2.29
CA GLY A 247 11.43 -1.41 3.02
C GLY A 247 10.16 -1.97 2.35
N GLU A 248 10.24 -2.79 1.30
CA GLU A 248 9.05 -3.39 0.68
C GLU A 248 8.12 -4.09 1.70
N SER A 249 8.67 -4.82 2.66
CA SER A 249 7.90 -5.44 3.75
C SER A 249 7.18 -4.42 4.63
N LEU A 250 7.78 -3.26 4.89
CA LEU A 250 7.14 -2.13 5.56
C LEU A 250 6.01 -1.57 4.69
N GLY A 251 6.25 -1.34 3.40
CA GLY A 251 5.26 -0.86 2.44
C GLY A 251 4.01 -1.73 2.41
N ARG A 252 4.16 -3.06 2.29
CA ARG A 252 3.02 -4.01 2.32
C ARG A 252 2.25 -3.99 3.64
N ALA A 253 2.96 -3.83 4.77
CA ALA A 253 2.30 -3.72 6.07
C ALA A 253 1.56 -2.38 6.21
N MET A 254 2.12 -1.30 5.67
CA MET A 254 1.47 0.01 5.61
C MET A 254 0.21 -0.06 4.76
N GLU A 255 0.26 -0.63 3.55
CA GLU A 255 -0.90 -0.76 2.67
C GLU A 255 -2.05 -1.51 3.35
N ALA A 256 -1.74 -2.69 3.92
CA ALA A 256 -2.71 -3.47 4.67
C ALA A 256 -3.33 -2.68 5.84
N ALA A 257 -2.56 -1.82 6.51
CA ALA A 257 -3.04 -1.03 7.64
C ALA A 257 -3.78 0.25 7.24
N MET A 258 -3.45 0.85 6.09
CA MET A 258 -3.73 2.26 5.80
C MET A 258 -4.70 2.47 4.64
N SER A 259 -4.86 1.53 3.70
CA SER A 259 -5.78 1.68 2.55
C SER A 259 -7.28 1.64 2.90
N GLY A 260 -7.63 1.29 4.14
CA GLY A 260 -9.04 1.22 4.57
C GLY A 260 -9.68 2.59 4.76
N GLN A 261 -11.00 2.64 4.61
CA GLN A 261 -11.80 3.86 4.86
C GLN A 261 -12.15 4.09 6.35
N ASP A 262 -11.73 3.21 7.26
CA ASP A 262 -11.94 3.38 8.69
C ASP A 262 -11.03 4.46 9.31
N ASP A 263 -11.48 5.07 10.41
CA ASP A 263 -10.79 6.18 11.08
C ASP A 263 -9.32 5.88 11.39
N LEU A 264 -9.00 4.63 11.76
CA LEU A 264 -7.64 4.24 12.11
C LEU A 264 -6.75 4.13 10.87
N SER A 265 -7.24 3.55 9.77
CA SER A 265 -6.54 3.55 8.49
C SER A 265 -6.24 4.97 7.99
N LYS A 266 -7.23 5.87 8.02
CA LYS A 266 -7.05 7.30 7.66
C LYS A 266 -6.03 7.99 8.55
N THR A 267 -6.11 7.77 9.87
CA THR A 267 -5.17 8.34 10.85
C THR A 267 -3.74 7.87 10.59
N LEU A 268 -3.56 6.59 10.28
CA LEU A 268 -2.25 6.02 9.97
C LEU A 268 -1.71 6.52 8.63
N ALA A 269 -2.55 6.64 7.60
CA ALA A 269 -2.14 7.19 6.30
C ALA A 269 -1.62 8.63 6.45
N VAL A 270 -2.38 9.49 7.13
CA VAL A 270 -1.97 10.88 7.41
C VAL A 270 -0.67 10.93 8.22
N MET A 271 -0.53 10.08 9.24
CA MET A 271 0.69 9.99 10.05
C MET A 271 1.90 9.59 9.21
N ALA A 272 1.75 8.58 8.35
CA ALA A 272 2.81 8.13 7.45
C ALA A 272 3.20 9.23 6.45
N THR A 273 2.23 9.95 5.86
CA THR A 273 2.50 11.08 4.96
C THR A 273 3.29 12.17 5.66
N GLN A 274 2.99 12.50 6.92
CA GLN A 274 3.76 13.50 7.67
C GLN A 274 5.22 13.07 7.87
N ILE A 275 5.42 11.82 8.32
CA ILE A 275 6.76 11.28 8.55
C ILE A 275 7.56 11.27 7.23
N TYR A 276 6.94 10.78 6.16
CA TYR A 276 7.56 10.75 4.83
C TYR A 276 7.88 12.17 4.33
N ALA A 277 6.96 13.12 4.46
CA ALA A 277 7.20 14.51 4.06
C ALA A 277 8.36 15.14 4.84
N ASP A 278 8.43 14.90 6.16
CA ASP A 278 9.53 15.39 6.99
C ASP A 278 10.87 14.77 6.60
N ASP A 279 10.88 13.54 6.07
CA ASP A 279 12.07 12.88 5.52
C ASP A 279 12.46 13.40 4.15
N VAL A 280 11.51 13.73 3.27
CA VAL A 280 11.82 14.20 1.91
C VAL A 280 12.24 15.67 1.92
N ARG A 281 11.63 16.48 2.78
CA ARG A 281 11.83 17.95 2.82
C ARG A 281 13.29 18.39 2.84
N PRO A 282 14.21 17.79 3.63
CA PRO A 282 15.62 18.20 3.66
C PRO A 282 16.37 17.98 2.35
N HIS A 283 15.88 17.07 1.50
CA HIS A 283 16.48 16.73 0.22
C HIS A 283 15.95 17.56 -0.94
N VAL A 284 14.86 18.32 -0.74
CA VAL A 284 14.21 19.08 -1.80
C VAL A 284 14.63 20.54 -1.74
N SER A 285 15.09 21.05 -2.88
CA SER A 285 15.36 22.47 -3.09
C SER A 285 14.86 22.91 -4.46
N LEU A 286 14.84 24.23 -4.69
CA LEU A 286 14.61 24.78 -6.02
C LEU A 286 15.90 25.37 -6.58
N ASP A 287 16.17 25.13 -7.86
CA ASP A 287 17.26 25.76 -8.61
C ASP A 287 16.93 27.21 -9.00
N GLU A 288 17.86 27.88 -9.70
CA GLU A 288 17.71 29.27 -10.14
C GLU A 288 16.55 29.47 -11.13
N ASP A 289 16.16 28.41 -11.86
CA ASP A 289 15.03 28.40 -12.80
C ASP A 289 13.70 28.04 -12.10
N GLY A 290 13.74 27.79 -10.79
CA GLY A 290 12.58 27.40 -9.99
C GLY A 290 12.13 25.95 -10.20
N LYS A 291 13.02 25.08 -10.69
CA LYS A 291 12.78 23.65 -10.82
C LYS A 291 13.26 22.91 -9.58
N VAL A 292 12.64 21.76 -9.31
CA VAL A 292 13.05 20.89 -8.20
C VAL A 292 14.46 20.35 -8.45
N ALA A 293 15.28 20.40 -7.42
CA ALA A 293 16.58 19.74 -7.34
C ALA A 293 16.66 18.91 -6.07
N PHE A 294 17.04 17.63 -6.23
CA PHE A 294 17.24 16.72 -5.11
C PHE A 294 18.70 16.73 -4.64
N ALA A 295 18.92 17.02 -3.37
CA ALA A 295 20.19 16.80 -2.69
C ALA A 295 20.29 15.32 -2.30
N ASP A 296 21.26 14.63 -2.89
CA ASP A 296 21.52 13.20 -2.70
C ASP A 296 20.29 12.29 -2.83
N PRO A 297 19.79 12.06 -4.06
CA PRO A 297 18.64 11.18 -4.32
C PRO A 297 18.82 9.76 -3.76
N SER A 298 20.07 9.32 -3.54
CA SER A 298 20.36 7.97 -3.08
C SER A 298 19.90 7.74 -1.63
N GLU A 299 19.91 8.77 -0.78
CA GLU A 299 19.38 8.67 0.60
C GLU A 299 17.86 8.49 0.63
N LEU A 300 17.14 8.99 -0.37
CA LEU A 300 15.70 8.71 -0.53
C LEU A 300 15.47 7.28 -1.02
N ASP A 301 16.38 6.75 -1.84
CA ASP A 301 16.27 5.41 -2.42
C ASP A 301 16.55 4.27 -1.40
N ASP A 302 17.11 4.58 -0.22
CA ASP A 302 17.27 3.64 0.90
C ASP A 302 15.94 3.03 1.38
N LEU A 303 14.82 3.75 1.16
CA LEU A 303 13.46 3.29 1.45
C LEU A 303 12.60 3.21 0.18
N SER A 304 13.20 3.06 -1.00
CA SER A 304 12.46 3.03 -2.28
C SER A 304 11.39 1.94 -2.37
N GLY A 305 11.52 0.84 -1.62
CA GLY A 305 10.59 -0.28 -1.62
C GLY A 305 9.19 0.05 -1.09
N ILE A 306 9.00 1.18 -0.39
CA ILE A 306 7.65 1.59 0.08
C ILE A 306 6.86 2.37 -0.98
N ARG A 307 7.49 2.83 -2.06
CA ARG A 307 6.90 3.82 -2.98
C ARG A 307 5.61 3.31 -3.61
N ASP A 308 5.62 2.11 -4.19
CA ASP A 308 4.43 1.52 -4.85
C ASP A 308 3.24 1.38 -3.89
N ASN A 309 3.49 0.82 -2.70
CA ASN A 309 2.47 0.66 -1.65
C ASN A 309 1.95 2.01 -1.15
N MET A 310 2.83 3.01 -0.97
CA MET A 310 2.42 4.35 -0.57
C MET A 310 1.60 5.05 -1.64
N GLY A 311 1.91 4.82 -2.93
CA GLY A 311 1.07 5.26 -4.03
C GLY A 311 -0.34 4.63 -3.99
N HIS A 312 -0.44 3.34 -3.62
CA HIS A 312 -1.73 2.67 -3.44
C HIS A 312 -2.52 3.22 -2.23
N ILE A 313 -1.85 3.43 -1.09
CA ILE A 313 -2.46 4.01 0.12
C ILE A 313 -3.05 5.37 -0.21
N LEU A 314 -2.25 6.26 -0.80
CA LEU A 314 -2.69 7.61 -1.14
C LEU A 314 -3.78 7.57 -2.23
N GLY A 315 -3.65 6.72 -3.24
CA GLY A 315 -4.69 6.54 -4.26
C GLY A 315 -6.03 6.09 -3.68
N ASP A 316 -6.03 5.24 -2.65
CA ASP A 316 -7.26 4.84 -1.95
C ASP A 316 -7.86 5.93 -1.06
N HIS A 317 -7.11 7.02 -0.79
CA HIS A 317 -7.56 8.23 -0.09
C HIS A 317 -7.69 9.45 -1.02
N ALA A 318 -7.90 9.23 -2.33
CA ALA A 318 -8.02 10.30 -3.32
C ALA A 318 -9.08 11.37 -2.95
N ASP A 319 -10.18 10.98 -2.30
CA ASP A 319 -11.19 11.92 -1.80
C ASP A 319 -10.63 12.88 -0.75
N ASP A 320 -9.87 12.36 0.21
CA ASP A 320 -9.22 13.14 1.26
C ASP A 320 -8.07 14.00 0.70
N ILE A 321 -7.37 13.52 -0.34
CA ILE A 321 -6.30 14.27 -1.04
C ILE A 321 -6.89 15.44 -1.83
N ALA A 322 -7.88 15.20 -2.67
CA ALA A 322 -8.58 16.26 -3.42
C ALA A 322 -9.16 17.31 -2.45
N ALA A 323 -9.70 16.87 -1.31
CA ALA A 323 -10.17 17.76 -0.26
C ALA A 323 -9.04 18.56 0.40
N ALA A 324 -7.85 17.98 0.61
CA ALA A 324 -6.71 18.65 1.24
C ALA A 324 -6.14 19.79 0.39
N PHE A 325 -6.07 19.63 -0.93
CA PHE A 325 -5.64 20.69 -1.85
C PHE A 325 -6.64 21.84 -1.97
N TYR A 326 -7.90 21.60 -1.57
CA TYR A 326 -8.96 22.61 -1.54
C TYR A 326 -9.12 23.28 -0.15
N LYS A 327 -9.08 22.51 0.94
CA LYS A 327 -9.29 22.97 2.32
C LYS A 327 -7.96 22.95 3.07
N ASN A 328 -7.32 24.11 3.16
CA ASN A 328 -6.14 24.30 4.01
C ASN A 328 -6.49 24.06 5.49
N ALA A 329 -6.28 22.83 5.97
CA ALA A 329 -6.36 22.51 7.39
C ALA A 329 -5.07 22.97 8.07
N PRO A 330 -5.11 23.88 9.06
CA PRO A 330 -3.91 24.27 9.78
C PRO A 330 -3.35 23.09 10.58
N ARG A 331 -2.01 22.97 10.65
CA ARG A 331 -1.34 22.08 11.62
C ARG A 331 -1.72 22.52 13.04
N ALA A 332 -2.00 21.56 13.94
CA ALA A 332 -2.07 21.86 15.36
C ALA A 332 -0.70 22.32 15.89
N ALA A 333 -0.67 23.00 17.02
CA ALA A 333 0.54 23.63 17.57
C ALA A 333 1.64 22.63 17.98
N ASP A 334 1.31 21.34 18.09
CA ASP A 334 2.20 20.21 18.34
C ASP A 334 2.72 19.55 17.05
N GLY A 335 2.33 20.05 15.89
CA GLY A 335 2.73 19.54 14.58
C GLY A 335 1.85 18.42 14.03
N GLU A 336 0.81 17.98 14.75
CA GLU A 336 -0.13 16.98 14.24
C GLU A 336 -1.18 17.63 13.31
N LEU A 337 -1.43 17.03 12.14
CA LEU A 337 -2.55 17.42 11.26
C LEU A 337 -3.87 16.87 11.80
N THR A 338 -4.29 17.36 12.97
CA THR A 338 -5.60 17.07 13.54
C THR A 338 -6.54 18.26 13.35
N SER A 339 -7.75 17.98 12.87
CA SER A 339 -8.89 18.90 12.96
C SER A 339 -9.85 18.38 14.03
N SER A 340 -10.47 19.25 14.83
CA SER A 340 -11.53 18.82 15.75
C SER A 340 -12.90 18.95 15.08
N ASN A 341 -13.67 17.87 15.03
CA ASN A 341 -15.10 17.92 14.73
C ASN A 341 -15.86 17.37 15.94
N GLU A 342 -16.78 18.15 16.49
CA GLU A 342 -17.58 17.77 17.68
C GLU A 342 -16.76 17.27 18.89
N GLY A 343 -15.50 17.72 19.03
CA GLY A 343 -14.61 17.30 20.11
C GLY A 343 -13.78 16.03 19.82
N HIS A 344 -13.87 15.47 18.60
CA HIS A 344 -13.07 14.35 18.14
C HIS A 344 -11.95 14.80 17.18
N TYR A 345 -10.74 14.27 17.38
CA TYR A 345 -9.60 14.50 16.49
C TYR A 345 -9.79 13.72 15.18
N ILE A 346 -9.83 14.43 14.05
CA ILE A 346 -9.86 13.88 12.69
C ILE A 346 -8.50 14.15 12.04
N ALA A 347 -7.80 13.11 11.63
CA ALA A 347 -6.56 13.24 10.87
C ALA A 347 -6.85 13.81 9.47
N ARG A 348 -6.05 14.77 9.00
CA ARG A 348 -6.19 15.34 7.65
C ARG A 348 -4.83 15.44 6.96
N PHE A 349 -4.80 15.29 5.65
CA PHE A 349 -3.58 15.57 4.90
C PHE A 349 -3.33 17.08 4.80
N GLY A 350 -2.04 17.46 4.74
CA GLY A 350 -1.60 18.82 4.52
C GLY A 350 -1.08 18.94 3.09
N ALA A 351 -1.57 19.92 2.32
CA ALA A 351 -1.25 20.05 0.89
C ALA A 351 0.27 20.07 0.61
N ALA A 352 1.05 20.86 1.37
CA ALA A 352 2.50 20.93 1.18
C ALA A 352 3.23 19.63 1.56
N ASP A 353 2.71 18.87 2.54
CA ASP A 353 3.29 17.58 2.91
C ASP A 353 2.96 16.52 1.83
N LEU A 354 1.74 16.55 1.30
CA LEU A 354 1.35 15.72 0.15
C LEU A 354 2.25 15.97 -1.05
N ASP A 355 2.49 17.23 -1.42
CA ASP A 355 3.33 17.54 -2.57
C ASP A 355 4.76 17.03 -2.42
N LEU A 356 5.33 17.09 -1.20
CA LEU A 356 6.65 16.52 -0.92
C LEU A 356 6.66 15.00 -1.06
N VAL A 357 5.62 14.32 -0.57
CA VAL A 357 5.51 12.86 -0.69
C VAL A 357 5.29 12.47 -2.15
N VAL A 358 4.31 13.06 -2.83
CA VAL A 358 4.00 12.79 -4.24
C VAL A 358 5.21 13.05 -5.13
N LEU A 359 6.02 14.07 -4.83
CA LEU A 359 7.27 14.32 -5.54
C LEU A 359 8.23 13.11 -5.46
N ASP A 360 8.48 12.51 -4.29
CA ASP A 360 9.34 11.31 -4.22
C ASP A 360 8.65 10.06 -4.80
N LEU A 361 7.36 9.86 -4.55
CA LEU A 361 6.60 8.73 -5.10
C LEU A 361 6.58 8.76 -6.63
N ALA A 362 6.50 9.94 -7.23
CA ALA A 362 6.48 10.09 -8.67
C ALA A 362 7.83 9.73 -9.33
N ALA A 363 8.88 9.37 -8.58
CA ALA A 363 10.07 8.73 -9.13
C ALA A 363 9.82 7.26 -9.53
N ASP A 364 8.82 6.62 -8.94
CA ASP A 364 8.42 5.24 -9.20
C ASP A 364 7.17 5.19 -10.09
N ASP A 365 7.24 4.45 -11.19
CA ASP A 365 6.15 4.39 -12.18
C ASP A 365 4.91 3.67 -11.62
N GLY A 366 5.10 2.65 -10.77
CA GLY A 366 4.02 1.91 -10.12
C GLY A 366 3.27 2.80 -9.13
N ALA A 367 4.01 3.49 -8.27
CA ALA A 367 3.49 4.45 -7.31
C ALA A 367 2.71 5.59 -7.98
N TYR A 368 3.30 6.22 -9.00
CA TYR A 368 2.63 7.27 -9.78
C TYR A 368 1.35 6.76 -10.44
N ASN A 369 1.39 5.57 -11.03
CA ASN A 369 0.23 4.98 -11.68
C ASN A 369 -0.87 4.63 -10.68
N ASN A 370 -0.54 4.12 -9.49
CA ASN A 370 -1.53 3.86 -8.44
C ASN A 370 -2.24 5.15 -8.00
N LEU A 371 -1.49 6.23 -7.76
CA LEU A 371 -2.05 7.55 -7.45
C LEU A 371 -3.00 8.03 -8.55
N LEU A 372 -2.54 7.99 -9.80
CA LEU A 372 -3.31 8.43 -10.95
C LEU A 372 -4.61 7.62 -11.12
N MET A 373 -4.55 6.29 -10.94
CA MET A 373 -5.73 5.43 -10.97
C MET A 373 -6.71 5.74 -9.83
N GLY A 374 -6.19 6.04 -8.63
CA GLY A 374 -7.01 6.45 -7.49
C GLY A 374 -7.79 7.74 -7.78
N GLU A 375 -7.10 8.78 -8.24
CA GLU A 375 -7.74 10.06 -8.60
C GLU A 375 -8.76 9.91 -9.73
N ILE A 376 -8.46 9.13 -10.78
CA ILE A 376 -9.40 8.82 -11.87
C ILE A 376 -10.63 8.08 -11.34
N GLY A 377 -10.43 7.07 -10.50
CA GLY A 377 -11.51 6.27 -9.91
C GLY A 377 -12.44 7.10 -9.01
N HIS A 378 -11.85 7.99 -8.19
CA HIS A 378 -12.59 8.93 -7.35
C HIS A 378 -13.38 9.93 -8.20
N MET A 379 -12.72 10.63 -9.12
CA MET A 379 -13.35 11.62 -9.99
C MET A 379 -14.50 11.01 -10.78
N ARG A 380 -14.31 9.80 -11.33
CA ARG A 380 -15.36 9.09 -12.07
C ARG A 380 -16.59 8.84 -11.21
N ARG A 381 -16.41 8.29 -9.99
CA ARG A 381 -17.49 7.99 -9.05
C ARG A 381 -18.29 9.25 -8.71
N ASP A 382 -17.59 10.35 -8.44
CA ASP A 382 -18.20 11.58 -7.99
C ASP A 382 -18.90 12.35 -9.14
N VAL A 383 -18.36 12.30 -10.36
CA VAL A 383 -19.03 12.83 -11.56
C VAL A 383 -20.35 12.09 -11.83
N ASP A 384 -20.33 10.76 -11.84
CA ASP A 384 -21.55 9.95 -12.03
C ASP A 384 -22.60 10.24 -10.94
N GLU A 385 -22.19 10.33 -9.67
CA GLU A 385 -23.10 10.64 -8.57
C GLU A 385 -23.72 12.04 -8.69
N ALA A 386 -22.91 13.05 -9.06
CA ALA A 386 -23.39 14.41 -9.22
C ALA A 386 -24.41 14.53 -10.37
N ILE A 387 -24.15 13.85 -11.50
CA ILE A 387 -25.06 13.82 -12.65
C ILE A 387 -26.34 13.07 -12.31
N MET A 388 -26.23 11.90 -11.68
CA MET A 388 -27.37 11.12 -11.21
C MET A 388 -28.29 11.95 -10.32
N THR A 389 -27.72 12.71 -9.38
CA THR A 389 -28.50 13.50 -8.42
C THR A 389 -28.96 14.85 -8.97
N GLY A 390 -28.50 15.24 -10.17
CA GLY A 390 -28.73 16.58 -10.72
C GLY A 390 -28.09 17.69 -9.87
N ASN A 391 -27.04 17.37 -9.11
CA ASN A 391 -26.38 18.30 -8.22
C ASN A 391 -25.26 19.05 -8.95
N GLU A 392 -25.63 20.13 -9.64
CA GLU A 392 -24.68 20.97 -10.40
C GLU A 392 -23.53 21.53 -9.53
N THR A 393 -23.79 21.80 -8.25
CA THR A 393 -22.75 22.30 -7.33
C THR A 393 -21.73 21.22 -7.02
N MET A 394 -22.18 19.99 -6.76
CA MET A 394 -21.28 18.84 -6.58
C MET A 394 -20.47 18.61 -7.85
N LEU A 395 -21.12 18.56 -9.02
CA LEU A 395 -20.45 18.33 -10.29
C LEU A 395 -19.34 19.36 -10.54
N LYS A 396 -19.65 20.65 -10.33
CA LYS A 396 -18.67 21.72 -10.46
C LYS A 396 -17.50 21.54 -9.47
N ASN A 397 -17.79 21.22 -8.22
CA ASN A 397 -16.76 21.06 -7.19
C ASN A 397 -15.82 19.89 -7.48
N VAL A 398 -16.36 18.75 -7.93
CA VAL A 398 -15.58 17.56 -8.30
C VAL A 398 -14.66 17.91 -9.47
N VAL A 399 -15.21 18.42 -10.57
CA VAL A 399 -14.40 18.81 -11.74
C VAL A 399 -13.31 19.83 -11.36
N THR A 400 -13.63 20.79 -10.49
CA THR A 400 -12.67 21.82 -10.03
C THR A 400 -11.58 21.26 -9.13
N ASN A 401 -11.93 20.42 -8.14
CA ASN A 401 -11.01 19.96 -7.11
C ASN A 401 -10.11 18.85 -7.63
N ASP A 402 -10.68 17.87 -8.32
CA ASP A 402 -9.93 16.75 -8.88
C ASP A 402 -9.01 17.21 -10.02
N ALA A 403 -9.44 18.13 -10.89
CA ALA A 403 -8.55 18.70 -11.92
C ALA A 403 -7.37 19.47 -11.32
N ARG A 404 -7.56 20.11 -10.16
CA ARG A 404 -6.49 20.76 -9.40
C ARG A 404 -5.56 19.74 -8.75
N SER A 405 -6.10 18.67 -8.17
CA SER A 405 -5.34 17.54 -7.60
C SER A 405 -4.46 16.88 -8.67
N LEU A 406 -5.01 16.58 -9.84
CA LEU A 406 -4.27 16.09 -11.00
C LEU A 406 -3.17 17.07 -11.44
N GLY A 407 -3.42 18.38 -11.37
CA GLY A 407 -2.39 19.40 -11.63
C GLY A 407 -1.17 19.30 -10.69
N HIS A 408 -1.39 19.06 -9.40
CA HIS A 408 -0.32 18.81 -8.42
C HIS A 408 0.45 17.53 -8.76
N LEU A 409 -0.27 16.43 -8.99
CA LEU A 409 0.31 15.12 -9.32
C LEU A 409 1.19 15.16 -10.57
N MET A 410 0.72 15.82 -11.63
CA MET A 410 1.44 15.91 -12.90
C MET A 410 2.67 16.82 -12.82
N GLU A 411 2.57 17.96 -12.13
CA GLU A 411 3.74 18.82 -11.93
C GLU A 411 4.77 18.13 -11.05
N ALA A 412 4.35 17.41 -10.01
CA ALA A 412 5.25 16.60 -9.18
C ALA A 412 6.02 15.58 -10.02
N ARG A 413 5.32 14.79 -10.86
CA ARG A 413 5.96 13.82 -11.76
C ARG A 413 6.94 14.47 -12.71
N LYS A 414 6.54 15.54 -13.38
CA LYS A 414 7.39 16.29 -14.30
C LYS A 414 8.64 16.81 -13.61
N GLN A 415 8.49 17.46 -12.45
CA GLN A 415 9.62 18.01 -11.69
C GLN A 415 10.56 16.89 -11.21
N THR A 416 10.03 15.75 -10.78
CA THR A 416 10.84 14.61 -10.37
C THR A 416 11.63 13.98 -11.51
N LEU A 417 11.00 13.77 -12.68
CA LEU A 417 11.69 13.25 -13.87
C LEU A 417 12.81 14.19 -14.31
N ILE A 418 12.53 15.51 -14.38
CA ILE A 418 13.54 16.52 -14.71
C ILE A 418 14.70 16.48 -13.72
N ALA A 419 14.40 16.46 -12.42
CA ALA A 419 15.40 16.45 -11.36
C ALA A 419 16.27 15.18 -11.38
N ARG A 420 15.73 14.06 -11.89
CA ARG A 420 16.44 12.79 -12.10
C ARG A 420 17.07 12.65 -13.50
N GLY A 421 17.09 13.73 -14.30
CA GLY A 421 17.75 13.78 -15.60
C GLY A 421 17.00 13.09 -16.74
N GLN A 422 15.71 12.82 -16.55
CA GLN A 422 14.81 12.27 -17.58
C GLN A 422 14.11 13.41 -18.33
N GLU A 423 13.61 13.11 -19.54
CA GLU A 423 12.88 14.09 -20.35
C GLU A 423 11.51 14.41 -19.72
N ALA A 424 11.16 15.70 -19.68
CA ALA A 424 9.90 16.17 -19.10
C ALA A 424 8.67 15.56 -19.78
N ASP A 425 8.75 15.35 -21.10
CA ASP A 425 7.66 14.82 -21.92
C ASP A 425 7.27 13.38 -21.52
N ALA A 426 8.14 12.66 -20.81
CA ALA A 426 7.81 11.33 -20.25
C ALA A 426 6.85 11.41 -19.05
N ALA A 427 6.66 12.59 -18.43
CA ALA A 427 5.64 12.79 -17.40
C ALA A 427 4.22 12.73 -17.98
N ASP A 428 4.11 13.16 -19.24
CA ASP A 428 2.86 13.47 -19.90
C ASP A 428 2.26 12.21 -20.58
N ALA A 429 3.13 11.28 -20.98
CA ALA A 429 2.77 10.09 -21.75
C ALA A 429 1.73 9.20 -21.07
N LYS A 430 1.78 9.05 -19.74
CA LYS A 430 0.91 8.07 -19.07
C LYS A 430 -0.55 8.51 -19.01
N LEU A 431 -0.82 9.77 -18.65
CA LEU A 431 -2.20 10.26 -18.65
C LEU A 431 -2.75 10.27 -20.08
N MET A 432 -1.95 10.69 -21.06
CA MET A 432 -2.35 10.66 -22.47
C MET A 432 -2.72 9.25 -22.92
N GLU A 433 -1.89 8.25 -22.62
CA GLU A 433 -2.17 6.84 -22.93
C GLU A 433 -3.52 6.39 -22.36
N LEU A 434 -3.82 6.76 -21.11
CA LEU A 434 -5.07 6.39 -20.44
C LEU A 434 -6.29 7.07 -21.09
N VAL A 435 -6.16 8.35 -21.42
CA VAL A 435 -7.19 9.13 -22.12
C VAL A 435 -7.43 8.59 -23.53
N GLU A 436 -6.36 8.27 -24.28
CA GLU A 436 -6.44 7.67 -25.62
C GLU A 436 -7.04 6.26 -25.60
N THR A 437 -6.84 5.53 -24.50
CA THR A 437 -7.50 4.23 -24.26
C THR A 437 -8.99 4.39 -23.96
N GLY A 438 -9.47 5.63 -23.73
CA GLY A 438 -10.87 5.92 -23.43
C GLY A 438 -11.26 5.58 -22.00
N ILE A 439 -10.32 5.64 -21.05
CA ILE A 439 -10.60 5.30 -19.64
C ILE A 439 -11.79 6.10 -19.08
N GLY A 440 -11.92 7.38 -19.45
CA GLY A 440 -13.01 8.24 -19.01
C GLY A 440 -14.37 7.84 -19.59
N GLU A 441 -14.40 7.08 -20.68
CA GLU A 441 -15.62 6.68 -21.38
C GLU A 441 -16.33 5.49 -20.71
N ILE A 442 -15.66 4.81 -19.78
CA ILE A 442 -16.13 3.57 -19.16
C ILE A 442 -17.21 3.84 -18.09
N PRO A 443 -18.46 3.40 -18.30
CA PRO A 443 -19.52 3.61 -17.32
C PRO A 443 -19.31 2.79 -16.05
N ILE A 444 -19.61 3.38 -14.89
CA ILE A 444 -19.60 2.64 -13.62
C ILE A 444 -20.64 1.51 -13.65
N PRO A 445 -20.34 0.32 -13.09
CA PRO A 445 -21.30 -0.75 -12.99
C PRO A 445 -22.61 -0.30 -12.34
N GLY A 446 -23.72 -0.48 -13.06
CA GLY A 446 -25.04 -0.13 -12.56
C GLY A 446 -25.44 1.34 -12.73
N ALA A 447 -24.64 2.20 -13.37
CA ALA A 447 -25.02 3.60 -13.65
C ALA A 447 -26.36 3.70 -14.41
N ASN A 448 -26.64 2.75 -15.31
CA ASN A 448 -27.89 2.66 -16.07
C ASN A 448 -29.12 2.17 -15.27
N LEU A 449 -28.96 1.86 -13.97
CA LEU A 449 -30.02 1.34 -13.11
C LEU A 449 -30.84 2.45 -12.46
N VAL A 450 -30.35 3.70 -12.40
CA VAL A 450 -31.01 4.83 -11.74
C VAL A 450 -32.46 5.01 -12.20
N GLY A 451 -32.70 5.02 -13.51
CA GLY A 451 -34.04 5.17 -14.09
C GLY A 451 -34.96 3.95 -13.90
N LYS A 452 -34.44 2.81 -13.44
CA LYS A 452 -35.16 1.52 -13.35
C LYS A 452 -35.44 1.06 -11.92
N VAL A 453 -34.55 1.36 -10.98
CA VAL A 453 -34.62 0.85 -9.59
C VAL A 453 -34.49 1.95 -8.52
N GLY A 454 -34.26 3.20 -8.90
CA GLY A 454 -34.22 4.36 -8.00
C GLY A 454 -32.82 4.71 -7.46
N ILE A 455 -32.70 5.91 -6.88
CA ILE A 455 -31.44 6.54 -6.44
C ILE A 455 -30.67 5.70 -5.41
N GLU A 456 -31.37 5.11 -4.43
CA GLU A 456 -30.71 4.35 -3.35
C GLU A 456 -30.01 3.08 -3.85
N ALA A 457 -30.58 2.40 -4.85
CA ALA A 457 -29.96 1.23 -5.45
C ALA A 457 -28.71 1.59 -6.28
N ALA A 458 -28.68 2.79 -6.87
CA ALA A 458 -27.52 3.30 -7.59
C ALA A 458 -26.39 3.75 -6.66
N LYS A 459 -26.72 4.39 -5.53
CA LYS A 459 -25.72 4.68 -4.47
C LYS A 459 -25.02 3.41 -3.99
N ALA A 460 -25.78 2.35 -3.72
CA ALA A 460 -25.20 1.06 -3.36
C ALA A 460 -24.31 0.48 -4.49
N ALA A 461 -24.60 0.75 -5.76
CA ALA A 461 -23.74 0.34 -6.87
C ALA A 461 -22.41 1.12 -6.89
N TYR A 462 -22.43 2.42 -6.60
CA TYR A 462 -21.22 3.24 -6.48
C TYR A 462 -20.37 2.86 -5.26
N GLU A 463 -21.00 2.66 -4.10
CA GLU A 463 -20.33 2.13 -2.91
C GLU A 463 -19.67 0.77 -3.21
N ASN A 464 -20.35 -0.08 -3.98
CA ASN A 464 -19.79 -1.36 -4.42
C ASN A 464 -18.67 -1.21 -5.47
N PHE A 465 -18.69 -0.18 -6.30
CA PHE A 465 -17.65 0.10 -7.30
C PHE A 465 -16.32 0.45 -6.61
N VAL A 466 -16.38 1.23 -5.54
CA VAL A 466 -15.19 1.67 -4.79
C VAL A 466 -14.92 0.87 -3.52
N LYS A 467 -15.67 -0.22 -3.29
CA LYS A 467 -15.58 -1.04 -2.05
C LYS A 467 -14.17 -1.58 -1.78
N ASP A 468 -13.42 -1.82 -2.85
CA ASP A 468 -12.06 -2.37 -2.83
C ASP A 468 -11.00 -1.25 -2.98
N GLY A 469 -11.39 0.02 -2.80
CA GLY A 469 -10.54 1.21 -2.93
C GLY A 469 -10.65 1.90 -4.30
N TYR A 470 -10.35 3.20 -4.34
CA TYR A 470 -10.37 3.98 -5.58
C TYR A 470 -9.30 3.54 -6.57
N THR A 471 -8.13 3.09 -6.11
CA THR A 471 -7.08 2.57 -6.98
C THR A 471 -7.56 1.34 -7.76
N SER A 472 -8.23 0.42 -7.07
CA SER A 472 -8.86 -0.77 -7.68
C SER A 472 -9.96 -0.38 -8.66
N ALA A 473 -10.74 0.66 -8.34
CA ALA A 473 -11.79 1.18 -9.22
C ALA A 473 -11.21 1.74 -10.53
N GLY A 474 -10.13 2.52 -10.47
CA GLY A 474 -9.41 3.01 -11.65
C GLY A 474 -8.80 1.88 -12.49
N LYS A 475 -8.17 0.89 -11.85
CA LYS A 475 -7.64 -0.31 -12.53
C LYS A 475 -8.74 -1.10 -13.25
N TRP A 476 -9.90 -1.26 -12.61
CA TRP A 476 -11.06 -1.90 -13.24
C TRP A 476 -11.51 -1.14 -14.49
N MET A 477 -11.54 0.20 -14.46
CA MET A 477 -11.89 1.01 -15.63
C MET A 477 -10.90 0.80 -16.77
N LEU A 478 -9.60 0.82 -16.48
CA LEU A 478 -8.55 0.55 -17.47
C LEU A 478 -8.70 -0.84 -18.11
N ASP A 479 -8.95 -1.85 -17.28
CA ASP A 479 -9.20 -3.21 -17.77
C ASP A 479 -10.42 -3.24 -18.71
N GLN A 480 -11.52 -2.57 -18.36
CA GLN A 480 -12.70 -2.51 -19.23
C GLN A 480 -12.43 -1.76 -20.54
N ALA A 481 -11.66 -0.68 -20.49
CA ALA A 481 -11.29 0.08 -21.67
C ALA A 481 -10.48 -0.77 -22.67
N GLY A 482 -9.58 -1.62 -22.17
CA GLY A 482 -8.84 -2.59 -23.00
C GLY A 482 -9.70 -3.70 -23.63
N HIS A 483 -10.86 -4.02 -23.04
CA HIS A 483 -11.78 -5.06 -23.55
C HIS A 483 -12.95 -4.49 -24.39
N GLY A 484 -13.18 -3.17 -24.34
CA GLY A 484 -14.29 -2.48 -25.01
C GLY A 484 -14.28 -2.55 -26.54
N GLY A 485 -13.17 -2.98 -27.15
CA GLY A 485 -13.01 -3.03 -28.59
C GLY A 485 -12.78 -1.62 -29.14
N GLY A 486 -11.50 -1.25 -29.25
CA GLY A 486 -11.13 0.13 -29.57
C GLY A 486 -11.71 0.61 -30.89
N HIS A 487 -12.31 1.80 -30.88
CA HIS A 487 -12.50 2.67 -32.05
C HIS A 487 -12.84 4.14 -31.66
N THR A 488 -12.55 4.63 -30.44
CA THR A 488 -12.72 6.04 -30.03
C THR A 488 -11.40 6.80 -29.93
N THR A 489 -10.35 6.37 -30.66
CA THR A 489 -9.05 7.06 -30.67
C THR A 489 -9.15 8.40 -31.39
N ARG A 490 -9.71 9.41 -30.71
CA ARG A 490 -9.32 10.78 -30.98
C ARG A 490 -7.92 10.90 -30.41
N ASN A 491 -6.92 10.88 -31.28
CA ASN A 491 -5.56 11.19 -30.88
C ASN A 491 -5.62 12.53 -30.16
N VAL A 492 -5.25 12.55 -28.88
CA VAL A 492 -4.83 13.79 -28.26
C VAL A 492 -3.67 14.26 -29.14
N ALA A 493 -3.74 15.50 -29.67
CA ALA A 493 -2.84 15.91 -30.74
C ALA A 493 -1.37 15.64 -30.37
N GLU A 494 -0.54 15.18 -31.31
CA GLU A 494 0.90 14.98 -31.07
C GLU A 494 1.50 16.29 -30.51
N GLY A 495 1.98 16.26 -29.26
CA GLY A 495 2.52 17.43 -28.55
C GLY A 495 1.52 18.22 -27.67
N ALA A 496 0.32 17.68 -27.45
CA ALA A 496 -0.59 18.17 -26.43
C ALA A 496 0.06 18.18 -25.04
N LYS A 497 -0.40 19.07 -24.16
CA LYS A 497 0.10 19.16 -22.79
C LYS A 497 -0.83 18.46 -21.80
N ASN A 498 -0.32 18.16 -20.62
CA ASN A 498 -1.06 17.61 -19.48
C ASN A 498 -2.43 18.26 -19.22
N GLU A 499 -2.55 19.58 -19.38
CA GLU A 499 -3.82 20.27 -19.18
C GLU A 499 -4.88 19.87 -20.20
N GLU A 500 -4.50 19.60 -21.45
CA GLU A 500 -5.41 19.15 -22.51
C GLU A 500 -5.85 17.70 -22.27
N ALA A 501 -4.96 16.85 -21.75
CA ALA A 501 -5.31 15.48 -21.40
C ALA A 501 -6.30 15.39 -20.22
N ILE A 502 -6.14 16.24 -19.19
CA ILE A 502 -7.12 16.31 -18.09
C ILE A 502 -8.47 16.80 -18.59
N ASP A 503 -8.50 17.84 -19.41
CA ASP A 503 -9.75 18.36 -19.99
C ASP A 503 -10.48 17.31 -20.81
N GLU A 504 -9.75 16.57 -21.64
CA GLU A 504 -10.29 15.44 -22.41
C GLU A 504 -10.81 14.33 -21.48
N LEU A 505 -10.06 13.96 -20.44
CA LEU A 505 -10.51 12.97 -19.46
C LEU A 505 -11.85 13.37 -18.82
N VAL A 506 -11.95 14.62 -18.37
CA VAL A 506 -13.17 15.17 -17.77
C VAL A 506 -14.32 15.13 -18.77
N ARG A 507 -14.06 15.53 -20.01
CA ARG A 507 -15.04 15.47 -21.08
C ARG A 507 -15.55 14.03 -21.28
N GLN A 508 -14.67 13.06 -21.46
CA GLN A 508 -15.05 11.65 -21.61
C GLN A 508 -15.93 11.16 -20.44
N MET A 509 -15.58 11.51 -19.20
CA MET A 509 -16.36 11.15 -18.02
C MET A 509 -17.76 11.77 -18.03
N LEU A 510 -17.87 13.06 -18.32
CA LEU A 510 -19.15 13.77 -18.40
C LEU A 510 -20.05 13.18 -19.48
N GLU A 511 -19.48 12.88 -20.64
CA GLU A 511 -20.23 12.38 -21.78
C GLU A 511 -20.75 10.96 -21.54
N SER A 512 -19.87 10.08 -21.03
CA SER A 512 -20.25 8.73 -20.61
C SER A 512 -21.30 8.72 -19.51
N SER A 513 -21.17 9.60 -18.51
CA SER A 513 -22.12 9.71 -17.41
C SER A 513 -23.48 10.28 -17.88
N ALA A 514 -23.47 11.27 -18.77
CA ALA A 514 -24.69 11.80 -19.40
C ALA A 514 -25.48 10.70 -20.11
N VAL A 515 -24.76 9.86 -20.87
CA VAL A 515 -25.35 8.74 -21.60
C VAL A 515 -25.89 7.68 -20.63
N ALA A 516 -25.10 7.30 -19.62
CA ALA A 516 -25.45 6.27 -18.65
C ALA A 516 -26.70 6.63 -17.83
N HIS A 517 -26.88 7.92 -17.52
CA HIS A 517 -27.99 8.43 -16.73
C HIS A 517 -29.17 8.96 -17.54
N GLU A 518 -29.16 8.78 -18.87
CA GLU A 518 -30.21 9.27 -19.78
C GLU A 518 -30.45 10.79 -19.65
N HIS A 519 -29.40 11.57 -19.39
CA HIS A 519 -29.47 13.02 -19.17
C HIS A 519 -29.39 13.80 -20.49
N TYR A 520 -30.29 13.49 -21.42
CA TYR A 520 -30.32 14.06 -22.78
C TYR A 520 -31.75 14.09 -23.38
N ASP A 521 -31.97 14.86 -24.44
CA ASP A 521 -33.28 14.92 -25.12
C ASP A 521 -33.57 13.67 -25.96
N HIS A 522 -34.46 12.79 -25.46
CA HIS A 522 -34.90 11.58 -26.16
C HIS A 522 -35.63 11.84 -27.49
N GLY A 523 -36.20 13.03 -27.69
CA GLY A 523 -37.01 13.35 -28.87
C GLY A 523 -36.21 13.59 -30.16
N LYS A 524 -34.88 13.49 -30.12
CA LYS A 524 -33.96 13.88 -31.22
C LYS A 524 -32.98 12.77 -31.64
N LEU A 525 -33.29 11.52 -31.28
CA LEU A 525 -32.44 10.35 -31.51
C LEU A 525 -32.69 9.63 -32.86
N ASP A 526 -33.82 9.88 -33.51
CA ASP A 526 -34.20 9.17 -34.73
C ASP A 526 -33.20 9.38 -35.88
N GLY A 527 -32.78 8.26 -36.49
CA GLY A 527 -31.90 8.25 -37.67
C GLY A 527 -30.44 8.59 -37.40
N ARG A 528 -30.02 8.67 -36.13
CA ARG A 528 -28.63 8.95 -35.74
C ARG A 528 -27.77 7.68 -35.72
N PRO A 529 -26.49 7.74 -36.14
CA PRO A 529 -25.63 6.57 -36.26
C PRO A 529 -25.20 5.98 -34.90
N PHE A 530 -25.14 6.82 -33.86
CA PHE A 530 -24.78 6.47 -32.49
C PHE A 530 -25.96 5.96 -31.63
N VAL A 531 -27.12 5.68 -32.24
CA VAL A 531 -28.35 5.27 -31.55
C VAL A 531 -28.64 3.79 -31.76
N VAL A 532 -29.14 3.12 -30.72
CA VAL A 532 -29.50 1.69 -30.70
C VAL A 532 -30.84 1.44 -30.02
N GLY A 533 -31.45 0.32 -30.39
CA GLY A 533 -32.64 -0.23 -29.74
C GLY A 533 -33.96 0.44 -30.13
N ASP A 534 -35.04 -0.12 -29.60
CA ASP A 534 -36.40 0.41 -29.63
C ASP A 534 -37.00 0.27 -28.21
N PRO A 535 -37.22 1.37 -27.45
CA PRO A 535 -37.08 2.77 -27.88
C PRO A 535 -35.62 3.19 -28.12
N PRO A 536 -35.37 4.19 -28.98
CA PRO A 536 -34.02 4.63 -29.33
C PRO A 536 -33.27 5.17 -28.12
N ARG A 537 -32.02 4.71 -27.96
CA ARG A 537 -31.08 5.10 -26.89
C ARG A 537 -29.70 5.35 -27.46
N ILE A 538 -28.93 6.25 -26.86
CA ILE A 538 -27.53 6.46 -27.25
C ILE A 538 -26.71 5.23 -26.85
N LYS A 539 -25.83 4.75 -27.74
CA LYS A 539 -24.85 3.69 -27.42
C LYS A 539 -23.92 4.15 -26.30
N PRO A 540 -23.38 3.26 -25.46
CA PRO A 540 -22.25 3.64 -24.61
C PRO A 540 -21.10 4.23 -25.44
N PRO A 541 -20.51 5.39 -25.07
CA PRO A 541 -19.39 6.00 -25.79
C PRO A 541 -18.27 5.04 -26.15
N ALA A 542 -17.81 4.26 -25.17
CA ALA A 542 -16.76 3.24 -25.35
C ALA A 542 -17.09 2.12 -26.35
N SER A 543 -18.32 2.05 -26.86
CA SER A 543 -18.75 1.07 -27.89
C SER A 543 -18.98 1.69 -29.27
N MET A 544 -18.79 3.00 -29.40
CA MET A 544 -18.91 3.71 -30.67
C MET A 544 -17.62 3.59 -31.47
N ASN A 545 -17.73 3.67 -32.80
CA ASN A 545 -16.56 3.94 -33.64
C ASN A 545 -16.35 5.46 -33.80
N ASN A 546 -15.20 5.88 -34.34
CA ASN A 546 -14.85 7.29 -34.52
C ASN A 546 -15.96 8.11 -35.23
N ASP A 547 -16.54 7.59 -36.32
CA ASP A 547 -17.59 8.31 -37.06
C ASP A 547 -18.88 8.44 -36.24
N GLU A 548 -19.26 7.38 -35.51
CA GLU A 548 -20.40 7.39 -34.60
C GLU A 548 -20.17 8.35 -33.43
N TYR A 549 -18.95 8.36 -32.88
CA TYR A 549 -18.56 9.19 -31.75
C TYR A 549 -18.51 10.67 -32.13
N ASP A 550 -17.88 11.03 -33.25
CA ASP A 550 -17.87 12.41 -33.75
C ASP A 550 -19.30 12.93 -33.98
N ALA A 551 -20.16 12.11 -34.60
CA ALA A 551 -21.56 12.46 -34.79
C ALA A 551 -22.33 12.60 -33.46
N PHE A 552 -21.96 11.81 -32.45
CA PHE A 552 -22.50 11.90 -31.09
C PHE A 552 -22.07 13.20 -30.41
N LEU A 553 -20.78 13.57 -30.46
CA LEU A 553 -20.27 14.82 -29.89
C LEU A 553 -20.96 16.05 -30.48
N GLU A 554 -21.06 16.13 -31.82
CA GLU A 554 -21.75 17.23 -32.51
C GLU A 554 -23.25 17.33 -32.15
N TRP A 555 -23.85 16.20 -31.78
CA TRP A 555 -25.24 16.16 -31.33
C TRP A 555 -25.36 16.59 -29.88
N MET A 556 -24.48 16.10 -29.01
CA MET A 556 -24.47 16.39 -27.59
C MET A 556 -24.38 17.88 -27.30
N GLU A 557 -23.47 18.61 -27.95
CA GLU A 557 -23.32 20.06 -27.80
C GLU A 557 -24.65 20.86 -27.89
N ARG A 558 -25.66 20.30 -28.57
CA ARG A 558 -26.98 20.94 -28.79
C ARG A 558 -28.13 20.32 -28.00
N HIS A 559 -27.92 19.16 -27.38
CA HIS A 559 -29.02 18.30 -26.91
C HIS A 559 -28.82 17.66 -25.52
N THR A 560 -27.74 18.01 -24.80
CA THR A 560 -27.56 17.70 -23.37
C THR A 560 -27.66 18.96 -22.50
N THR A 561 -28.11 18.78 -21.26
CA THR A 561 -28.09 19.80 -20.20
C THR A 561 -26.80 19.80 -19.38
N ILE A 562 -25.96 18.78 -19.54
CA ILE A 562 -24.59 18.73 -19.02
C ILE A 562 -23.71 19.58 -19.93
N PRO A 563 -22.94 20.54 -19.40
CA PRO A 563 -21.99 21.30 -20.19
C PRO A 563 -21.06 20.36 -20.96
N SER A 564 -20.96 20.56 -22.27
CA SER A 564 -20.05 19.82 -23.15
C SER A 564 -18.59 20.25 -23.02
N ASP A 565 -18.35 21.34 -22.28
CA ASP A 565 -17.05 21.94 -22.02
C ASP A 565 -17.05 22.46 -20.57
N PHE A 566 -16.16 21.92 -19.75
CA PHE A 566 -15.81 22.48 -18.44
C PHE A 566 -14.42 23.09 -18.52
N GLY A 567 -14.26 24.18 -19.28
CA GLY A 567 -13.00 24.93 -19.37
C GLY A 567 -12.44 25.45 -18.03
N ASP A 568 -13.21 25.32 -16.94
CA ASP A 568 -12.74 25.45 -15.56
C ASP A 568 -11.67 24.38 -15.20
N ALA A 569 -11.73 23.16 -15.76
CA ALA A 569 -10.80 22.05 -15.48
C ALA A 569 -9.35 22.42 -15.83
N GLN A 570 -9.08 22.85 -17.07
CA GLN A 570 -7.75 23.32 -17.47
C GLN A 570 -7.26 24.49 -16.60
N GLY A 571 -8.16 25.42 -16.26
CA GLY A 571 -7.86 26.53 -15.37
C GLY A 571 -7.40 26.06 -13.99
N MET A 572 -8.09 25.08 -13.44
CA MET A 572 -7.82 24.52 -12.11
C MET A 572 -6.60 23.61 -12.08
N THR A 573 -6.31 22.89 -13.16
CA THR A 573 -5.04 22.20 -13.35
C THR A 573 -3.87 23.18 -13.28
N ARG A 574 -3.94 24.32 -13.99
CA ARG A 574 -2.89 25.36 -13.92
C ARG A 574 -2.76 25.96 -12.52
N VAL A 575 -3.87 26.10 -11.79
CA VAL A 575 -3.85 26.50 -10.37
C VAL A 575 -3.08 25.47 -9.54
N GLY A 576 -3.37 24.18 -9.70
CA GLY A 576 -2.65 23.10 -9.02
C GLY A 576 -1.15 23.13 -9.29
N ILE A 577 -0.75 23.19 -10.57
CA ILE A 577 0.66 23.33 -11.01
C ILE A 577 1.34 24.53 -10.32
N GLY A 578 0.66 25.68 -10.30
CA GLY A 578 1.17 26.90 -9.69
C GLY A 578 1.33 26.79 -8.17
N GLU A 579 0.39 26.11 -7.50
CA GLU A 579 0.43 25.88 -6.06
C GLU A 579 1.51 24.89 -5.64
N PHE A 580 1.65 23.79 -6.39
CA PHE A 580 2.75 22.84 -6.21
C PHE A 580 4.09 23.57 -6.17
N THR A 581 4.33 24.40 -7.19
CA THR A 581 5.56 25.21 -7.30
C THR A 581 5.74 26.13 -6.10
N ASN A 582 4.65 26.71 -5.58
CA ASN A 582 4.69 27.57 -4.40
C ASN A 582 5.00 26.78 -3.12
N HIS A 583 4.49 25.56 -2.96
CA HIS A 583 4.79 24.71 -1.82
C HIS A 583 6.28 24.30 -1.78
N MET A 584 6.91 24.15 -2.94
CA MET A 584 8.35 23.87 -3.05
C MET A 584 9.23 25.11 -2.79
N ARG A 585 8.69 26.33 -2.88
CA ARG A 585 9.42 27.59 -2.60
C ARG A 585 9.55 27.83 -1.10
N LYS A 586 10.66 27.34 -0.51
CA LYS A 586 11.06 27.51 0.90
C LYS A 586 9.91 27.23 1.89
N PRO A 587 9.82 26.02 2.47
CA PRO A 587 9.00 25.84 3.66
C PRO A 587 9.53 26.76 4.78
N GLU A 588 8.72 27.71 5.24
CA GLU A 588 9.07 28.47 6.45
C GLU A 588 9.34 27.46 7.57
N PRO A 589 10.47 27.53 8.29
CA PRO A 589 10.68 26.66 9.44
C PRO A 589 9.54 26.89 10.44
N PRO A 590 9.00 25.82 11.05
CA PRO A 590 7.95 25.95 12.05
C PRO A 590 8.50 26.77 13.23
N GLY A 591 8.15 28.05 13.31
CA GLY A 591 8.61 28.96 14.36
C GLY A 591 8.81 30.44 13.97
N ALA A 592 8.74 30.82 12.70
CA ALA A 592 9.05 32.19 12.27
C ALA A 592 7.85 33.16 12.20
N ARG A 593 6.82 33.00 13.05
CA ARG A 593 5.74 34.00 13.20
C ARG A 593 5.50 34.38 14.65
N HIS A 594 6.39 35.23 15.17
CA HIS A 594 6.07 36.25 16.15
C HIS A 594 7.17 37.33 16.14
N GLU A 595 6.99 38.34 15.29
CA GLU A 595 7.18 39.77 15.65
C GLU A 595 6.10 40.60 14.96
#